data_AF-A0A2P9HLT6-F1
#
_entry.id   AF-A0A2P9HLT6-F1
#
_cell.length_a   1.000
_cell.length_b   1.000
_cell.length_c   1.000
_cell.angle_alpha   90.00
_cell.angle_beta   90.00
_cell.angle_gamma   90.00
#
_symmetry.space_group_name_H-M   'P 1'
#
loop_
_entity.id
_entity.type
_entity.pdbx_description
1 polymer ?
#
loop_
_entity_poly.entity_id
_entity_poly.type
_entity_poly.pdbx_seq_one_letter_code
_entity_poly.pdbx_strand_id
1 'polypeptide(L)'
;MAAFPITTTLISDDLAIGWQTALGLTVDFSPIEDSAQIVRSWNGQARNLAAEEFKLFQCTISSSDDMRPPALSHMWPGSTFTIIPPCEFSDAIQPGAQSRTLIRYPYKVDETGYTSIRCLTKNFEPVPFTVWNKVITLAAPATETVRIFYRPWIDLFVTEPWSVSSHEQNATVQWSLTAEEIGGTAWQGDN
;
A
#
# COMPACT_ATOMS: atom_id res chain seq x y z
N MET A 1 -12.23 -26.17 16.32
CA MET A 1 -12.05 -24.89 15.63
C MET A 1 -10.65 -24.85 15.08
N ALA A 2 -10.48 -24.79 13.76
CA ALA A 2 -9.16 -24.58 13.17
C ALA A 2 -8.69 -23.18 13.60
N ALA A 3 -7.56 -23.09 14.30
CA ALA A 3 -6.94 -21.82 14.59
C ALA A 3 -6.48 -21.24 13.26
N PHE A 4 -7.18 -20.21 12.76
CA PHE A 4 -6.59 -19.37 11.73
C PHE A 4 -5.31 -18.79 12.33
N PRO A 5 -4.15 -18.90 11.68
CA PRO A 5 -2.99 -18.12 12.08
C PRO A 5 -3.36 -16.66 11.83
N ILE A 6 -3.87 -15.98 12.86
CA ILE A 6 -4.23 -14.57 12.79
C ILE A 6 -2.94 -13.77 12.92
N THR A 7 -2.19 -13.75 11.83
CA THR A 7 -1.14 -12.76 11.63
C THR A 7 -1.63 -11.92 10.46
N THR A 8 -2.07 -10.69 10.75
CA THR A 8 -2.32 -9.74 9.68
C THR A 8 -1.09 -9.62 8.80
N THR A 9 -1.29 -9.45 7.50
CA THR A 9 -0.18 -9.18 6.59
C THR A 9 0.22 -7.71 6.61
N LEU A 10 -0.59 -6.82 7.21
CA LEU A 10 -0.21 -5.41 7.44
C LEU A 10 1.02 -5.36 8.34
N ILE A 11 2.04 -4.64 7.90
CA ILE A 11 3.26 -4.41 8.67
C ILE A 11 3.35 -2.91 8.96
N SER A 12 3.51 -2.57 10.23
CA SER A 12 3.79 -1.21 10.69
C SER A 12 4.42 -1.30 12.07
N ASP A 13 5.69 -0.92 12.17
CA ASP A 13 6.42 -0.96 13.44
C ASP A 13 5.89 0.09 14.42
N ASP A 14 5.56 1.28 13.90
CA ASP A 14 5.06 2.38 14.72
C ASP A 14 3.69 2.03 15.34
N LEU A 15 2.76 1.46 14.57
CA LEU A 15 1.45 1.05 15.10
C LEU A 15 1.52 -0.19 15.99
N ALA A 16 2.66 -0.89 16.03
CA ALA A 16 2.88 -2.13 16.80
C ALA A 16 1.76 -3.16 16.59
N ILE A 17 1.37 -3.37 15.33
CA ILE A 17 0.25 -4.23 14.98
C ILE A 17 0.66 -5.71 15.14
N GLY A 18 -0.20 -6.48 15.81
CA GLY A 18 -0.02 -7.90 16.06
C GLY A 18 -1.36 -8.63 16.15
N TRP A 19 -1.32 -9.88 16.59
CA TRP A 19 -2.50 -10.76 16.58
C TRP A 19 -3.68 -10.26 17.45
N GLN A 20 -3.41 -9.44 18.47
CA GLN A 20 -4.45 -8.87 19.36
C GLN A 20 -5.06 -7.57 18.85
N THR A 21 -4.43 -6.93 17.85
CA THR A 21 -4.72 -5.57 17.39
C THR A 21 -5.08 -5.53 15.89
N ALA A 22 -5.51 -6.68 15.34
CA ALA A 22 -5.85 -6.82 13.92
C ALA A 22 -7.01 -7.80 13.65
N LEU A 23 -7.93 -7.96 14.60
CA LEU A 23 -9.14 -8.76 14.46
C LEU A 23 -10.23 -7.98 13.72
N GLY A 24 -10.46 -8.33 12.45
CA GLY A 24 -11.37 -7.56 11.59
C GLY A 24 -10.74 -6.29 11.01
N LEU A 25 -9.41 -6.27 10.91
CA LEU A 25 -8.64 -5.16 10.33
C LEU A 25 -9.08 -4.88 8.89
N THR A 26 -9.44 -3.62 8.64
CA THR A 26 -9.75 -3.08 7.32
C THR A 26 -8.74 -2.00 6.98
N VAL A 27 -8.19 -2.06 5.76
CA VAL A 27 -7.25 -1.07 5.22
C VAL A 27 -7.78 -0.62 3.87
N ASP A 28 -8.21 0.63 3.79
CA ASP A 28 -8.79 1.21 2.60
C ASP A 28 -7.86 2.26 2.01
N PHE A 29 -7.65 2.21 0.69
CA PHE A 29 -6.93 3.23 -0.06
C PHE A 29 -7.86 3.91 -1.06
N SER A 30 -7.77 5.24 -1.13
CA SER A 30 -8.49 6.04 -2.14
C SER A 30 -7.60 7.18 -2.65
N PRO A 31 -7.69 7.57 -3.94
CA PRO A 31 -6.92 8.70 -4.45
C PRO A 31 -7.32 9.99 -3.75
N ILE A 32 -6.34 10.82 -3.37
CA ILE A 32 -6.62 12.15 -2.81
C ILE A 32 -7.15 13.03 -3.96
N GLU A 33 -8.30 13.69 -3.76
CA GLU A 33 -8.94 14.48 -4.83
C GLU A 33 -8.05 15.65 -5.30
N ASP A 34 -7.46 16.37 -4.34
CA ASP A 34 -6.56 17.52 -4.61
C ASP A 34 -5.23 17.12 -5.28
N SER A 35 -4.95 15.82 -5.33
CA SER A 35 -3.74 15.28 -5.96
C SER A 35 -3.87 15.15 -7.49
N ALA A 36 -5.07 15.40 -8.04
CA ALA A 36 -5.35 15.34 -9.47
C ALA A 36 -5.47 16.74 -10.09
N GLN A 37 -4.81 16.95 -11.24
CA GLN A 37 -4.97 18.15 -12.06
C GLN A 37 -5.72 17.80 -13.34
N ILE A 38 -7.05 17.81 -13.29
CA ILE A 38 -7.88 17.40 -14.42
C ILE A 38 -8.13 18.59 -15.37
N VAL A 39 -7.73 18.44 -16.63
CA VAL A 39 -7.94 19.43 -17.70
C VAL A 39 -8.67 18.79 -18.88
N ARG A 40 -9.47 19.57 -19.61
CA ARG A 40 -10.07 19.13 -20.87
C ARG A 40 -9.10 19.32 -22.03
N SER A 41 -8.92 18.27 -22.81
CA SER A 41 -8.27 18.37 -24.12
C SER A 41 -9.19 19.02 -25.15
N TRP A 42 -8.62 19.39 -26.30
CA TRP A 42 -9.34 20.02 -27.41
C TRP A 42 -10.52 19.19 -27.94
N ASN A 43 -10.44 17.86 -27.82
CA ASN A 43 -11.51 16.92 -28.19
C ASN A 43 -12.49 16.63 -27.04
N GLY A 44 -12.42 17.39 -25.94
CA GLY A 44 -13.34 17.28 -24.80
C GLY A 44 -13.04 16.12 -23.83
N GLN A 45 -11.96 15.37 -24.02
CA GLN A 45 -11.58 14.30 -23.09
C GLN A 45 -10.94 14.87 -21.82
N ALA A 46 -11.28 14.30 -20.67
CA ALA A 46 -10.63 14.64 -19.41
C ALA A 46 -9.24 13.98 -19.36
N ARG A 47 -8.21 14.75 -19.02
CA ARG A 47 -6.84 14.27 -18.83
C ARG A 47 -6.30 14.77 -17.50
N ASN A 48 -5.77 13.86 -16.69
CA ASN A 48 -4.99 14.23 -15.52
C ASN A 48 -3.57 14.63 -15.95
N LEU A 49 -3.18 15.86 -15.67
CA LEU A 49 -1.86 16.44 -15.97
C LEU A 49 -0.93 16.46 -14.75
N ALA A 50 -1.39 16.01 -13.58
CA ALA A 50 -0.54 15.89 -12.41
C ALA A 50 0.66 14.96 -12.72
N ALA A 51 1.85 15.37 -12.26
CA ALA A 51 3.02 14.51 -12.31
C ALA A 51 2.75 13.22 -11.52
N GLU A 52 3.41 12.12 -11.88
CA GLU A 52 3.10 10.82 -11.27
C GLU A 52 3.40 10.79 -9.78
N GLU A 53 4.35 11.62 -9.35
CA GLU A 53 4.76 11.84 -7.96
C GLU A 53 3.67 12.50 -7.12
N PHE A 54 2.73 13.21 -7.74
CA PHE A 54 1.58 13.81 -7.05
C PHE A 54 0.37 12.89 -7.00
N LYS A 55 0.42 11.66 -7.54
CA LYS A 55 -0.71 10.72 -7.51
C LYS A 55 -0.75 9.96 -6.18
N LEU A 56 -1.08 10.67 -5.10
CA LEU A 56 -1.04 10.22 -3.71
C LEU A 56 -2.37 9.61 -3.25
N PHE A 57 -2.30 8.74 -2.25
CA PHE A 57 -3.47 8.08 -1.67
C PHE A 57 -3.77 8.52 -0.24
N GLN A 58 -5.05 8.60 0.09
CA GLN A 58 -5.55 8.57 1.45
C GLN A 58 -5.68 7.11 1.89
N CYS A 59 -5.30 6.82 3.12
CA CYS A 59 -5.36 5.52 3.75
C CYS A 59 -6.21 5.60 5.04
N THR A 60 -7.20 4.72 5.16
CA THR A 60 -7.95 4.54 6.40
C THR A 60 -7.71 3.15 6.93
N ILE A 61 -7.22 3.06 8.16
CA ILE A 61 -6.96 1.80 8.86
C ILE A 61 -7.94 1.73 10.02
N SER A 62 -8.71 0.65 10.11
CA SER A 62 -9.69 0.47 11.18
C SER A 62 -9.83 -0.98 11.61
N SER A 63 -10.30 -1.18 12.83
CA SER A 63 -10.67 -2.49 13.35
C SER A 63 -11.90 -2.38 14.24
N SER A 64 -12.77 -3.39 14.20
CA SER A 64 -14.05 -3.42 14.92
C SER A 64 -14.09 -4.38 16.10
N ASP A 65 -13.17 -5.35 16.17
CA ASP A 65 -13.28 -6.50 17.07
C ASP A 65 -11.96 -6.84 17.77
N ASP A 66 -11.08 -5.84 17.92
CA ASP A 66 -9.78 -6.03 18.54
C ASP A 66 -9.86 -6.35 20.03
N MET A 67 -8.87 -7.07 20.54
CA MET A 67 -8.72 -7.30 21.98
C MET A 67 -7.98 -6.16 22.67
N ARG A 68 -7.15 -5.42 21.90
CA ARG A 68 -6.37 -4.28 22.38
C ARG A 68 -6.25 -3.24 21.27
N PRO A 69 -6.14 -1.94 21.61
CA PRO A 69 -5.81 -0.95 20.60
C PRO A 69 -4.33 -1.10 20.17
N PRO A 70 -3.99 -0.71 18.93
CA PRO A 70 -2.61 -0.50 18.53
C PRO A 70 -2.02 0.70 19.27
N ALA A 71 -0.76 1.02 18.99
CA ALA A 71 -0.06 2.10 19.68
C ALA A 71 -0.54 3.53 19.31
N LEU A 72 -1.84 3.78 19.11
CA LEU A 72 -2.39 5.05 18.62
C LEU A 72 -2.01 6.29 19.44
N SER A 73 -1.70 6.16 20.73
CA SER A 73 -1.42 7.30 21.61
C SER A 73 -0.24 8.19 21.18
N HIS A 74 0.68 7.71 20.34
CA HIS A 74 1.77 8.52 19.77
C HIS A 74 1.48 9.06 18.36
N MET A 75 0.34 8.68 17.79
CA MET A 75 -0.12 9.11 16.47
C MET A 75 -0.96 10.37 16.60
N TRP A 76 -0.33 11.53 16.63
CA TRP A 76 -1.06 12.80 16.57
C TRP A 76 -1.23 13.25 15.11
N PRO A 77 -2.24 14.08 14.79
CA PRO A 77 -2.28 14.72 13.48
C PRO A 77 -0.94 15.40 13.16
N GLY A 78 -0.37 15.07 12.00
CA GLY A 78 0.98 15.46 11.57
C GLY A 78 2.09 14.46 11.91
N SER A 79 1.86 13.48 12.78
CA SER A 79 2.81 12.36 12.99
C SER A 79 2.94 11.54 11.71
N THR A 80 4.16 11.14 11.39
CA THR A 80 4.47 10.29 10.24
C THR A 80 4.73 8.86 10.67
N PHE A 81 4.32 7.90 9.86
CA PHE A 81 4.57 6.48 10.11
C PHE A 81 4.62 5.73 8.79
N THR A 82 5.17 4.52 8.84
CA THR A 82 5.30 3.67 7.66
C THR A 82 4.37 2.46 7.73
N ILE A 83 3.81 2.09 6.58
CA ILE A 83 3.10 0.83 6.42
C ILE A 83 3.50 0.04 5.18
N ILE A 84 3.35 -1.27 5.27
CA ILE A 84 3.24 -2.16 4.11
C ILE A 84 1.81 -2.73 4.14
N PRO A 85 0.90 -2.22 3.28
CA PRO A 85 -0.50 -2.54 3.37
C PRO A 85 -0.79 -3.99 2.97
N PRO A 86 -1.87 -4.61 3.45
CA PRO A 86 -2.25 -5.97 3.08
C PRO A 86 -2.72 -6.08 1.62
N CYS A 87 -3.25 -4.98 1.06
CA CYS A 87 -3.68 -4.92 -0.34
C CYS A 87 -2.50 -4.83 -1.31
N GLU A 88 -2.63 -5.47 -2.46
CA GLU A 88 -1.66 -5.34 -3.56
C GLU A 88 -2.04 -4.19 -4.48
N PHE A 89 -1.03 -3.44 -4.91
CA PHE A 89 -1.15 -2.46 -5.98
C PHE A 89 -0.82 -3.13 -7.30
N SER A 90 -1.36 -2.59 -8.39
CA SER A 90 -1.16 -3.16 -9.72
C SER A 90 -0.64 -2.14 -10.72
N ASP A 91 0.16 -2.64 -11.67
CA ASP A 91 0.60 -1.92 -12.86
C ASP A 91 0.67 -2.91 -14.03
N ALA A 92 1.04 -2.45 -15.23
CA ALA A 92 1.15 -3.31 -16.40
C ALA A 92 2.30 -2.94 -17.32
N ILE A 93 2.97 -3.97 -17.85
CA ILE A 93 3.87 -3.88 -18.99
C ILE A 93 3.05 -4.14 -20.25
N GLN A 94 3.01 -3.16 -21.15
CA GLN A 94 2.29 -3.30 -22.42
C GLN A 94 3.07 -4.18 -23.40
N PRO A 95 2.39 -4.82 -24.38
CA PRO A 95 3.06 -5.57 -25.43
C PRO A 95 4.13 -4.73 -26.13
N GLY A 96 5.30 -5.33 -26.38
CA GLY A 96 6.47 -4.67 -26.97
C GLY A 96 7.37 -3.96 -25.98
N ALA A 97 6.92 -3.67 -24.75
CA ALA A 97 7.77 -3.15 -23.69
C ALA A 97 8.45 -4.30 -22.91
N GLN A 98 9.67 -4.05 -22.42
CA GLN A 98 10.42 -5.02 -21.64
C GLN A 98 10.51 -4.65 -20.15
N SER A 99 10.41 -3.35 -19.82
CA SER A 99 10.54 -2.87 -18.46
C SER A 99 9.47 -1.86 -18.09
N ARG A 100 9.27 -1.72 -16.77
CA ARG A 100 8.35 -0.75 -16.17
C ARG A 100 8.92 -0.26 -14.86
N THR A 101 8.94 1.06 -14.69
CA THR A 101 9.26 1.70 -13.40
C THR A 101 7.98 1.87 -12.62
N LEU A 102 7.90 1.25 -11.44
CA LEU A 102 6.79 1.44 -10.52
C LEU A 102 6.82 2.84 -9.92
N ILE A 103 5.65 3.39 -9.62
CA ILE A 103 5.53 4.68 -8.93
C ILE A 103 6.07 4.56 -7.49
N ARG A 104 5.71 3.47 -6.80
CA ARG A 104 6.08 3.20 -5.40
C ARG A 104 7.15 2.12 -5.30
N TYR A 105 7.90 2.16 -4.20
CA TYR A 105 8.87 1.11 -3.90
C TYR A 105 8.14 -0.19 -3.53
N PRO A 106 8.43 -1.32 -4.17
CA PRO A 106 7.90 -2.60 -3.74
C PRO A 106 8.58 -3.05 -2.43
N TYR A 107 7.80 -3.65 -1.54
CA TYR A 107 8.31 -4.19 -0.28
C TYR A 107 9.26 -5.38 -0.53
N LYS A 108 10.48 -5.26 0.02
CA LYS A 108 11.50 -6.30 0.04
C LYS A 108 11.35 -7.11 1.33
N VAL A 109 11.19 -8.42 1.22
CA VAL A 109 10.91 -9.29 2.39
C VAL A 109 12.21 -9.76 3.06
N ASP A 110 13.28 -9.98 2.30
CA ASP A 110 14.56 -10.48 2.79
C ASP A 110 15.73 -9.92 1.96
N GLU A 111 16.98 -10.10 2.40
CA GLU A 111 18.18 -9.70 1.66
C GLU A 111 18.22 -10.34 0.25
N THR A 112 17.60 -11.50 0.10
CA THR A 112 17.51 -12.31 -1.13
C THR A 112 16.55 -11.78 -2.19
N GLY A 113 15.60 -10.90 -1.87
CA GLY A 113 14.87 -10.12 -2.88
C GLY A 113 13.42 -9.72 -2.56
N TYR A 114 12.68 -9.44 -3.65
CA TYR A 114 11.31 -8.93 -3.62
C TYR A 114 10.29 -10.06 -3.74
N THR A 115 9.89 -10.65 -2.61
CA THR A 115 8.91 -11.77 -2.59
C THR A 115 7.46 -11.29 -2.75
N SER A 116 7.21 -9.99 -2.65
CA SER A 116 5.86 -9.40 -2.78
C SER A 116 5.41 -9.18 -4.22
N ILE A 117 6.29 -9.36 -5.22
CA ILE A 117 6.02 -9.01 -6.61
C ILE A 117 5.61 -10.23 -7.42
N ARG A 118 4.58 -10.08 -8.26
CA ARG A 118 4.14 -11.10 -9.22
C ARG A 118 3.93 -10.46 -10.59
N CYS A 119 4.60 -11.00 -11.60
CA CYS A 119 4.36 -10.64 -13.00
C CYS A 119 3.57 -11.77 -13.66
N LEU A 120 2.35 -11.48 -14.09
CA LEU A 120 1.41 -12.48 -14.60
C LEU A 120 0.87 -12.08 -15.97
N THR A 121 0.64 -13.04 -16.86
CA THR A 121 -0.07 -12.81 -18.12
C THR A 121 -1.55 -12.54 -17.89
N LYS A 122 -2.32 -12.30 -18.98
CA LYS A 122 -3.78 -12.16 -18.89
C LYS A 122 -4.46 -13.39 -18.29
N ASN A 123 -3.86 -14.57 -18.48
CA ASN A 123 -4.33 -15.86 -17.99
C ASN A 123 -3.78 -16.21 -16.59
N PHE A 124 -3.13 -15.26 -15.90
CA PHE A 124 -2.49 -15.46 -14.60
C PHE A 124 -1.30 -16.43 -14.59
N GLU A 125 -0.69 -16.67 -15.75
CA GLU A 125 0.54 -17.47 -15.83
C GLU A 125 1.76 -16.62 -15.42
N PRO A 126 2.68 -17.16 -14.61
CA PRO A 126 3.85 -16.42 -14.15
C PRO A 126 4.83 -16.14 -15.28
N VAL A 127 5.32 -14.90 -15.35
CA VAL A 127 6.35 -14.44 -16.30
C VAL A 127 7.63 -14.18 -15.53
N PRO A 128 8.80 -14.73 -15.94
CA PRO A 128 10.07 -14.44 -15.29
C PRO A 128 10.46 -12.96 -15.40
N PHE A 129 10.93 -12.39 -14.29
CA PHE A 129 11.34 -10.99 -14.21
C PHE A 129 12.53 -10.81 -13.25
N THR A 130 13.24 -9.70 -13.41
CA THR A 130 14.19 -9.17 -12.43
C THR A 130 13.70 -7.84 -11.90
N VAL A 131 14.14 -7.50 -10.70
CA VAL A 131 13.77 -6.25 -10.04
C VAL A 131 15.04 -5.56 -9.61
N TRP A 132 15.17 -4.30 -10.00
CA TRP A 132 16.18 -3.42 -9.47
C TRP A 132 15.51 -2.16 -8.97
N ASN A 133 15.50 -1.97 -7.65
CA ASN A 133 14.83 -0.85 -7.03
C ASN A 133 13.32 -0.82 -7.37
N LYS A 134 12.84 0.17 -8.13
CA LYS A 134 11.44 0.26 -8.62
C LYS A 134 11.23 -0.33 -10.02
N VAL A 135 12.31 -0.74 -10.70
CA VAL A 135 12.27 -1.13 -12.10
C VAL A 135 12.12 -2.64 -12.20
N ILE A 136 11.01 -3.07 -12.79
CA ILE A 136 10.77 -4.46 -13.16
C ILE A 136 11.17 -4.64 -14.60
N THR A 137 11.99 -5.65 -14.87
CA THR A 137 12.49 -5.98 -16.22
C THR A 137 12.20 -7.43 -16.54
N LEU A 138 11.52 -7.67 -17.66
CA LEU A 138 11.29 -9.01 -18.19
C LEU A 138 12.53 -9.52 -18.92
N ALA A 139 12.67 -10.85 -19.01
CA ALA A 139 13.77 -11.48 -19.76
C ALA A 139 13.74 -11.14 -21.27
N ALA A 140 12.56 -10.91 -21.83
CA ALA A 140 12.34 -10.49 -23.22
C ALA A 140 11.14 -9.52 -23.29
N PRO A 141 11.01 -8.72 -24.38
CA PRO A 141 9.84 -7.87 -24.57
C PRO A 141 8.53 -8.65 -24.47
N ALA A 142 7.52 -8.04 -23.83
CA ALA A 142 6.24 -8.67 -23.59
C ALA A 142 5.50 -8.93 -24.92
N THR A 143 5.07 -10.17 -25.16
CA THR A 143 4.25 -10.51 -26.33
C THR A 143 2.77 -10.16 -26.13
N GLU A 144 2.34 -10.09 -24.87
CA GLU A 144 1.02 -9.67 -24.43
C GLU A 144 1.14 -8.77 -23.18
N THR A 145 0.01 -8.22 -22.69
CA THR A 145 0.03 -7.40 -21.48
C THR A 145 0.40 -8.24 -20.26
N VAL A 146 1.47 -7.88 -19.58
CA VAL A 146 1.90 -8.50 -18.31
C VAL A 146 1.44 -7.61 -17.17
N ARG A 147 0.60 -8.15 -16.28
CA ARG A 147 0.14 -7.50 -15.05
C ARG A 147 1.19 -7.66 -13.97
N ILE A 148 1.51 -6.58 -13.29
CA ILE A 148 2.36 -6.56 -12.12
C ILE A 148 1.47 -6.40 -10.90
N PHE A 149 1.65 -7.24 -9.89
CA PHE A 149 1.08 -7.08 -8.55
C PHE A 149 2.22 -6.93 -7.56
N TYR A 150 2.12 -5.98 -6.63
CA TYR A 150 3.13 -5.78 -5.60
C TYR A 150 2.53 -5.11 -4.36
N ARG A 151 3.16 -5.31 -3.20
CA ARG A 151 2.82 -4.57 -1.98
C ARG A 151 3.81 -3.40 -1.84
N PRO A 152 3.36 -2.15 -1.85
CA PRO A 152 4.25 -1.00 -1.74
C PRO A 152 4.72 -0.77 -0.30
N TRP A 153 5.88 -0.14 -0.15
CA TRP A 153 6.24 0.63 1.03
C TRP A 153 5.57 2.01 0.92
N ILE A 154 4.83 2.42 1.95
CA ILE A 154 4.11 3.71 1.94
C ILE A 154 4.40 4.45 3.23
N ASP A 155 4.93 5.67 3.08
CA ASP A 155 5.06 6.63 4.16
C ASP A 155 3.76 7.44 4.24
N LEU A 156 3.19 7.52 5.43
CA LEU A 156 1.93 8.19 5.70
C LEU A 156 2.13 9.28 6.76
N PHE A 157 1.28 10.29 6.75
CA PHE A 157 1.09 11.20 7.88
C PHE A 157 -0.37 11.20 8.32
N VAL A 158 -0.60 11.27 9.63
CA VAL A 158 -1.94 11.30 10.21
C VAL A 158 -2.60 12.62 9.89
N THR A 159 -3.77 12.59 9.25
CA THR A 159 -4.50 13.80 8.86
C THR A 159 -5.62 14.15 9.83
N GLU A 160 -6.30 13.13 10.34
CA GLU A 160 -7.44 13.30 11.24
C GLU A 160 -7.15 12.71 12.62
N PRO A 161 -7.76 13.23 13.70
CA PRO A 161 -7.69 12.59 15.01
C PRO A 161 -8.19 11.15 14.92
N TRP A 162 -7.40 10.20 15.43
CA TRP A 162 -7.86 8.82 15.56
C TRP A 162 -8.94 8.70 16.63
N SER A 163 -9.70 7.61 16.55
CA SER A 163 -10.69 7.25 17.55
C SER A 163 -10.39 5.88 18.15
N VAL A 164 -10.66 5.72 19.45
CA VAL A 164 -10.64 4.42 20.13
C VAL A 164 -11.87 4.32 21.03
N SER A 165 -12.54 3.18 21.01
CA SER A 165 -13.68 2.87 21.86
C SER A 165 -13.51 1.47 22.41
N SER A 166 -13.68 1.31 23.73
CA SER A 166 -13.56 0.01 24.40
C SER A 166 -14.88 -0.38 25.02
N HIS A 167 -15.35 -1.59 24.73
CA HIS A 167 -16.51 -2.16 25.38
C HIS A 167 -16.07 -3.18 26.44
N GLU A 168 -15.99 -2.71 27.69
CA GLU A 168 -15.40 -3.45 28.81
C GLU A 168 -16.01 -4.84 29.01
N GLN A 169 -17.35 -4.97 28.91
CA GLN A 169 -18.05 -6.23 29.15
C GLN A 169 -17.68 -7.32 28.14
N ASN A 170 -17.43 -6.94 26.88
CA ASN A 170 -17.10 -7.90 25.81
C ASN A 170 -15.59 -7.98 25.55
N ALA A 171 -14.78 -7.21 26.28
CA ALA A 171 -13.35 -7.06 26.04
C ALA A 171 -13.01 -6.75 24.56
N THR A 172 -13.86 -5.97 23.89
CA THR A 172 -13.65 -5.55 22.49
C THR A 172 -13.22 -4.10 22.41
N VAL A 173 -12.38 -3.81 21.41
CA VAL A 173 -11.83 -2.50 21.12
C VAL A 173 -12.08 -2.19 19.65
N GLN A 174 -12.55 -0.98 19.40
CA GLN A 174 -12.78 -0.41 18.09
C GLN A 174 -11.88 0.78 17.91
N TRP A 175 -11.26 0.91 16.74
CA TRP A 175 -10.44 2.08 16.44
C TRP A 175 -10.42 2.39 14.95
N SER A 176 -10.09 3.65 14.65
CA SER A 176 -9.91 4.13 13.29
C SER A 176 -8.83 5.19 13.25
N LEU A 177 -7.97 5.13 12.24
CA LEU A 177 -6.90 6.06 11.93
C LEU A 177 -6.99 6.42 10.44
N THR A 178 -7.03 7.71 10.15
CA THR A 178 -7.00 8.23 8.78
C THR A 178 -5.71 9.00 8.55
N ALA A 179 -5.06 8.69 7.44
CA ALA A 179 -3.76 9.21 7.08
C ALA A 179 -3.66 9.44 5.57
N GLU A 180 -2.70 10.24 5.15
CA GLU A 180 -2.41 10.52 3.73
C GLU A 180 -0.97 10.17 3.41
N GLU A 181 -0.75 9.72 2.18
CA GLU A 181 0.57 9.39 1.67
C GLU A 181 1.46 10.64 1.54
N ILE A 182 2.70 10.49 1.99
CA ILE A 182 3.74 11.49 1.82
C ILE A 182 4.36 11.31 0.44
N GLY A 183 4.18 12.29 -0.43
CA GLY A 183 4.78 12.29 -1.77
C GLY A 183 6.28 12.59 -1.75
N GLY A 184 7.00 12.06 -2.74
CA GLY A 184 8.37 12.47 -3.04
C GLY A 184 9.46 11.97 -2.09
N THR A 185 9.17 11.07 -1.15
CA THR A 185 10.21 10.46 -0.31
C THR A 185 10.99 9.40 -1.11
N ALA A 186 12.32 9.54 -1.11
CA ALA A 186 13.21 8.47 -1.54
C ALA A 186 13.23 7.37 -0.45
N TRP A 187 13.37 6.12 -0.87
CA TRP A 187 13.61 5.00 0.05
C TRP A 187 14.78 5.31 0.98
N GLN A 188 14.57 5.23 2.29
CA GLN A 188 15.55 5.54 3.35
C GLN A 188 16.27 4.29 3.91
N GLY A 189 16.37 3.20 3.15
CA GLY A 189 17.24 2.09 3.56
C GLY A 189 18.69 2.33 3.12
N ASP A 190 19.65 1.65 3.74
CA ASP A 190 21.08 2.01 3.92
C ASP A 190 21.35 2.77 5.23
N ASN A 191 20.63 2.43 6.30
CA ASN A 191 21.17 2.39 7.66
C ASN A 191 20.89 1.03 8.29
#